data_AF-A0A6I1FA49-F1
#
_entry.id   AF-A0A6I1FA49-F1
#
_cell.length_a   1.000
_cell.length_b   1.000
_cell.length_c   1.000
_cell.angle_alpha   90.00
_cell.angle_beta   90.00
_cell.angle_gamma   90.00
#
_symmetry.space_group_name_H-M   'P 1'
#
loop_
_entity.id
_entity.type
_entity.pdbx_description
1 polymer ?
#
loop_
_entity_poly.entity_id
_entity_poly.type
_entity_poly.pdbx_seq_one_letter_code
_entity_poly.pdbx_strand_id
1 'polypeptide(L)'
;MKNISSYYLTFIKILITVVVLFAIFGTLNDAIIQLITGSSFPDASFLNNQKYLTGLYILQHIGFAFIYFVLYKNHLQFLGFGKNKKAKKLSPLWSKYLSIFGIAFILLFYMALLF
;
A
#
# COMPACT_ATOMS: atom_id res chain seq x y z
N MET A 1 -15.63 26.14 -15.53
CA MET A 1 -14.51 25.43 -16.20
C MET A 1 -13.24 25.27 -15.35
N LYS A 2 -12.81 26.26 -14.53
CA LYS A 2 -11.65 26.11 -13.60
C LYS A 2 -11.73 24.93 -12.61
N ASN A 3 -12.93 24.59 -12.13
CA ASN A 3 -13.13 23.49 -11.17
C ASN A 3 -12.93 22.09 -11.78
N ILE A 4 -13.23 21.93 -13.07
CA ILE A 4 -13.10 20.65 -13.78
C ILE A 4 -11.61 20.31 -13.97
N SER A 5 -10.81 21.29 -14.40
CA SER A 5 -9.35 21.15 -14.52
C SER A 5 -8.68 20.76 -13.18
N SER A 6 -9.09 21.37 -12.06
CA SER A 6 -8.57 21.02 -10.73
C SER A 6 -8.94 19.59 -10.29
N TYR A 7 -10.12 19.10 -10.68
CA TYR A 7 -10.55 17.74 -10.38
C TYR A 7 -9.73 16.71 -11.13
N TYR A 8 -9.56 16.89 -12.45
CA TYR A 8 -8.73 16.00 -13.28
C TYR A 8 -7.27 15.96 -12.82
N LEU A 9 -6.67 17.10 -12.47
CA LEU A 9 -5.30 17.14 -11.94
C LEU A 9 -5.18 16.39 -10.61
N THR A 10 -6.20 16.45 -9.75
CA THR A 10 -6.23 15.70 -8.48
C THR A 10 -6.35 14.20 -8.74
N PHE A 11 -7.21 13.81 -9.69
CA PHE A 11 -7.38 12.41 -10.08
C PHE A 11 -6.10 11.83 -10.67
N ILE A 12 -5.46 12.52 -11.61
CA ILE A 12 -4.18 12.11 -12.21
C ILE A 12 -3.10 11.96 -11.13
N LYS A 13 -3.04 12.88 -10.17
CA LYS A 13 -2.11 12.79 -9.05
C LYS A 13 -2.36 11.55 -8.19
N ILE A 14 -3.61 11.24 -7.86
CA ILE A 14 -3.97 10.00 -7.13
C ILE A 14 -3.54 8.80 -7.96
N LEU A 15 -3.87 8.76 -9.25
CA LEU A 15 -3.53 7.67 -10.15
C LEU A 15 -2.01 7.41 -10.17
N ILE A 16 -1.21 8.46 -10.40
CA ILE A 16 0.25 8.36 -10.40
C ILE A 16 0.75 7.88 -9.04
N THR A 17 0.16 8.39 -7.95
CA THR A 17 0.56 7.99 -6.60
C THR A 17 0.29 6.51 -6.33
N VAL A 18 -0.89 6.01 -6.74
CA VAL A 18 -1.25 4.59 -6.65
C VAL A 18 -0.27 3.77 -7.48
N VAL A 19 -0.03 4.13 -8.74
CA VAL A 19 0.83 3.37 -9.64
C VAL A 19 2.26 3.30 -9.11
N VAL A 20 2.83 4.43 -8.69
CA VAL A 20 4.20 4.47 -8.16
C VAL A 20 4.32 3.69 -6.86
N LEU A 21 3.38 3.86 -5.92
CA LEU A 21 3.45 3.11 -4.65
C LEU A 21 3.17 1.63 -4.84
N PHE A 22 2.27 1.26 -5.75
CA PHE A 22 2.03 -0.14 -6.10
C PHE A 22 3.27 -0.77 -6.76
N ALA A 23 3.96 -0.05 -7.65
CA ALA A 23 5.21 -0.53 -8.22
C ALA A 23 6.28 -0.72 -7.14
N ILE A 24 6.49 0.27 -6.26
CA ILE A 24 7.50 0.18 -5.19
C ILE A 24 7.17 -0.96 -4.22
N PHE A 25 5.96 -1.00 -3.66
CA PHE A 25 5.56 -2.04 -2.71
C PHE A 25 5.48 -3.41 -3.37
N GLY A 26 5.01 -3.48 -4.62
CA GLY A 26 4.94 -4.71 -5.39
C GLY A 26 6.32 -5.30 -5.65
N THR A 27 7.27 -4.49 -6.13
CA THR A 27 8.67 -4.93 -6.36
C THR A 27 9.35 -5.33 -5.05
N LEU A 28 9.17 -4.56 -3.97
CA LEU A 28 9.73 -4.92 -2.67
C LEU A 28 9.12 -6.21 -2.12
N ASN A 29 7.81 -6.38 -2.24
CA ASN A 29 7.12 -7.59 -1.80
C ASN A 29 7.59 -8.81 -2.60
N ASP A 30 7.66 -8.70 -3.92
CA ASP A 30 8.12 -9.78 -4.79
C ASP A 30 9.57 -10.17 -4.48
N ALA A 31 10.46 -9.18 -4.28
CA ALA A 31 11.84 -9.44 -3.89
C ALA A 31 11.95 -10.15 -2.52
N ILE A 32 11.13 -9.76 -1.54
CA ILE A 32 11.12 -10.42 -0.22
C ILE A 32 10.60 -11.85 -0.34
N ILE A 33 9.51 -12.08 -1.11
CA ILE A 33 8.97 -13.42 -1.33
C ILE A 33 10.03 -14.28 -2.04
N GLN A 34 10.64 -13.79 -3.11
CA GLN A 34 11.70 -14.49 -3.84
C GLN A 34 12.88 -14.87 -2.94
N LEU A 35 13.27 -14.00 -2.01
CA LEU A 35 14.33 -14.29 -1.04
C LEU A 35 13.95 -15.41 -0.05
N ILE A 36 12.67 -15.56 0.27
CA ILE A 36 12.18 -16.55 1.24
C ILE A 36 11.84 -17.88 0.56
N THR A 37 11.12 -17.85 -0.56
CA THR A 37 10.52 -19.02 -1.20
C THR A 37 11.29 -19.49 -2.44
N GLY A 38 12.20 -18.67 -2.97
CA GLY A 38 12.87 -18.91 -4.25
C GLY A 38 11.98 -18.69 -5.48
N SER A 39 10.70 -18.31 -5.29
CA SER A 39 9.73 -18.05 -6.36
C SER A 39 9.41 -16.56 -6.47
N SER A 40 9.23 -16.09 -7.70
CA SER A 40 8.87 -14.70 -8.02
C SER A 40 7.62 -14.69 -8.89
N PHE A 41 6.88 -13.58 -8.90
CA PHE A 41 5.76 -13.40 -9.81
C PHE A 41 6.18 -13.67 -11.28
N PRO A 42 5.35 -14.37 -12.09
CA PRO A 42 3.96 -14.78 -11.80
C PRO A 42 3.83 -16.14 -11.08
N ASP A 43 4.92 -16.78 -10.66
CA ASP A 43 4.85 -18.06 -9.97
C ASP A 43 4.36 -17.88 -8.51
N ALA A 44 3.12 -18.31 -8.26
CA ALA A 44 2.48 -18.29 -6.94
C ALA A 44 2.51 -19.68 -6.26
N SER A 45 3.45 -20.54 -6.64
CA SER A 45 3.63 -21.89 -6.08
C SER A 45 3.71 -21.90 -4.55
N PHE A 46 4.26 -20.86 -3.94
CA PHE A 46 4.34 -20.68 -2.48
C PHE A 46 2.96 -20.61 -1.79
N LEU A 47 1.87 -20.35 -2.53
CA LEU A 47 0.50 -20.32 -1.99
C LEU A 47 -0.27 -21.64 -2.19
N ASN A 48 0.17 -22.51 -3.09
CA ASN A 48 -0.65 -23.64 -3.57
C ASN A 48 -0.93 -24.72 -2.51
N ASN A 49 -0.08 -24.83 -1.49
CA ASN A 49 -0.17 -25.90 -0.48
C ASN A 49 -0.72 -25.44 0.87
N GLN A 50 -1.00 -24.14 1.06
CA GLN A 50 -1.36 -23.59 2.37
C GLN A 50 -2.47 -22.54 2.25
N LYS A 51 -3.73 -22.96 2.40
CA LYS A 51 -4.90 -22.06 2.33
C LYS A 51 -4.83 -20.89 3.32
N TYR A 52 -4.16 -21.07 4.46
CA TYR A 52 -3.96 -19.99 5.43
C TYR A 52 -3.02 -18.90 4.90
N LEU A 53 -1.98 -19.25 4.13
CA LEU A 53 -1.08 -18.27 3.50
C LEU A 53 -1.83 -17.40 2.51
N THR A 54 -2.80 -17.94 1.77
CA THR A 54 -3.64 -17.13 0.87
C THR A 54 -4.41 -16.05 1.64
N GLY A 55 -5.00 -16.41 2.80
CA GLY A 55 -5.68 -15.44 3.66
C GLY A 55 -4.75 -14.36 4.19
N LEU A 56 -3.56 -14.75 4.64
CA LEU A 56 -2.54 -13.83 5.13
C LEU A 56 -1.97 -12.93 4.01
N TYR A 57 -1.86 -13.46 2.79
CA TYR A 57 -1.42 -12.70 1.61
C TYR A 57 -2.43 -11.59 1.24
N ILE A 58 -3.73 -11.88 1.32
CA ILE A 58 -4.77 -10.85 1.16
C ILE A 58 -4.69 -9.83 2.30
N LEU A 59 -4.50 -10.29 3.53
CA LEU A 59 -4.38 -9.41 4.70
C LEU A 59 -3.17 -8.47 4.59
N GLN A 60 -2.05 -8.96 4.05
CA GLN A 60 -0.87 -8.16 3.74
C GLN A 60 -1.20 -7.04 2.74
N HIS A 61 -1.98 -7.32 1.69
CA HIS A 61 -2.40 -6.31 0.71
C HIS A 61 -3.30 -5.24 1.34
N ILE A 62 -4.17 -5.63 2.27
CA ILE A 62 -4.94 -4.69 3.09
C ILE A 62 -3.98 -3.83 3.94
N GLY A 63 -2.92 -4.45 4.48
CA GLY A 63 -1.88 -3.74 5.21
C GLY A 63 -1.17 -2.68 4.36
N PHE A 64 -0.75 -3.03 3.14
CA PHE A 64 -0.19 -2.07 2.19
C PHE A 64 -1.18 -0.94 1.86
N ALA A 65 -2.46 -1.25 1.70
CA ALA A 65 -3.50 -0.24 1.47
C ALA A 65 -3.64 0.76 2.63
N PHE A 66 -3.52 0.30 3.89
CA PHE A 66 -3.51 1.20 5.05
C PHE A 66 -2.29 2.12 5.07
N ILE A 67 -1.10 1.59 4.80
CA ILE A 67 0.13 2.38 4.72
C ILE A 67 0.03 3.40 3.57
N TYR A 68 -0.43 2.96 2.41
CA TYR A 68 -0.70 3.82 1.26
C TYR A 68 -1.65 4.96 1.63
N PHE A 69 -2.78 4.66 2.28
CA PHE A 69 -3.77 5.66 2.66
C PHE A 69 -3.21 6.70 3.64
N VAL A 70 -2.43 6.27 4.64
CA VAL A 70 -1.75 7.14 5.59
C VAL A 70 -0.74 8.05 4.87
N LEU A 71 0.12 7.48 4.02
CA LEU A 71 1.09 8.24 3.22
C LEU A 71 0.41 9.26 2.32
N TYR A 72 -0.66 8.85 1.64
CA TYR A 72 -1.43 9.72 0.79
C TYR A 72 -2.03 10.88 1.58
N LYS A 73 -2.80 10.58 2.64
CA LYS A 73 -3.53 11.59 3.42
C LYS A 73 -2.64 12.55 4.21
N ASN A 74 -1.43 12.15 4.60
CA ASN A 74 -0.56 12.95 5.46
C ASN A 74 0.59 13.64 4.72
N HIS A 75 1.06 13.06 3.62
CA HIS A 75 2.24 13.57 2.90
C HIS A 75 1.88 13.90 1.45
N LEU A 76 1.46 12.91 0.67
CA LEU A 76 1.37 13.04 -0.79
C LEU A 76 0.22 13.96 -1.22
N GLN A 77 -0.88 14.01 -0.48
CA GLN A 77 -2.01 14.91 -0.72
C GLN A 77 -1.57 16.39 -0.71
N PHE A 78 -0.50 16.76 0.00
CA PHE A 78 -0.01 18.13 0.13
C PHE A 78 1.11 18.52 -0.86
N LEU A 79 1.66 17.57 -1.61
CA LEU A 79 2.70 17.81 -2.62
C LEU A 79 2.08 18.21 -3.98
N GLY A 80 2.65 19.19 -4.70
CA GLY A 80 2.24 19.54 -6.08
C GLY A 80 1.27 20.73 -6.25
N PHE A 81 0.85 20.96 -7.50
CA PHE A 81 0.25 22.21 -8.00
C PHE A 81 -1.15 22.56 -7.47
N GLY A 82 -1.84 21.61 -6.83
CA GLY A 82 -3.10 21.84 -6.14
C GLY A 82 -2.90 21.68 -4.65
N LYS A 83 -2.29 22.68 -3.97
CA LYS A 83 -2.36 22.76 -2.51
C LYS A 83 -3.83 22.85 -2.13
N ASN A 84 -4.43 21.71 -1.81
CA ASN A 84 -5.78 21.64 -1.31
C ASN A 84 -5.75 22.24 0.10
N LYS A 85 -5.81 23.57 0.19
CA LYS A 85 -5.72 24.33 1.45
C LYS A 85 -6.79 23.91 2.46
N LYS A 86 -7.84 23.22 2.01
CA LYS A 86 -8.94 22.69 2.83
C LYS A 86 -8.78 21.21 3.23
N ALA A 87 -7.80 20.48 2.67
CA ALA A 87 -7.60 19.08 3.03
C ALA A 87 -6.96 18.97 4.41
N LYS A 88 -7.65 18.33 5.35
CA LYS A 88 -7.11 18.04 6.68
C LYS A 88 -6.30 16.75 6.64
N LYS A 89 -5.13 16.79 7.31
CA LYS A 89 -4.34 15.59 7.63
C LYS A 89 -5.20 14.61 8.41
N LEU A 90 -4.86 13.33 8.33
CA LEU A 90 -5.48 12.33 9.21
C LEU A 90 -5.17 12.69 10.67
N SER A 91 -6.11 12.40 11.58
CA SER A 91 -5.83 12.55 13.01
C SER A 91 -4.60 11.71 13.38
N PRO A 92 -3.69 12.20 14.24
CA PRO A 92 -2.50 11.46 14.66
C PRO A 92 -2.83 10.05 15.20
N LEU A 93 -3.95 9.92 15.93
CA LEU A 93 -4.43 8.64 16.45
C LEU A 93 -4.75 7.65 15.32
N TRP A 94 -5.58 8.07 14.36
CA TRP A 94 -5.94 7.22 13.21
C TRP A 94 -4.73 6.89 12.34
N SER A 95 -3.81 7.85 12.15
CA SER A 95 -2.57 7.61 11.42
C SER A 95 -1.72 6.54 12.09
N LYS A 96 -1.61 6.61 13.42
CA LYS A 96 -0.88 5.64 14.23
C LYS A 96 -1.53 4.25 14.15
N TYR A 97 -2.84 4.14 14.39
CA TYR A 97 -3.52 2.84 14.34
C TYR A 97 -3.43 2.18 12.97
N LEU A 98 -3.74 2.90 11.89
CA LEU A 98 -3.66 2.35 10.54
C LEU A 98 -2.23 1.93 10.18
N SER A 99 -1.22 2.69 10.62
CA SER A 99 0.18 2.30 10.39
C SER A 99 0.56 1.04 11.17
N ILE A 100 0.18 0.97 12.45
CA ILE A 100 0.46 -0.21 13.30
C ILE A 100 -0.23 -1.45 12.76
N PHE A 101 -1.52 -1.38 12.45
CA PHE A 101 -2.25 -2.51 11.88
C PHE A 101 -1.70 -2.89 10.50
N GLY A 102 -1.38 -1.90 9.66
CA GLY A 102 -0.78 -2.15 8.35
C GLY A 102 0.56 -2.89 8.45
N ILE A 103 1.46 -2.41 9.30
CA ILE A 103 2.75 -3.06 9.56
C ILE A 103 2.55 -4.45 10.15
N ALA A 104 1.65 -4.62 11.13
CA ALA A 104 1.39 -5.91 11.75
C ALA A 104 0.89 -6.95 10.74
N PHE A 105 -0.02 -6.58 9.84
CA PHE A 105 -0.52 -7.47 8.79
C PHE A 105 0.56 -7.86 7.79
N ILE A 106 1.42 -6.91 7.41
CA ILE A 106 2.55 -7.19 6.52
C ILE A 106 3.54 -8.16 7.17
N LEU A 107 3.92 -7.89 8.42
CA LEU A 107 4.86 -8.74 9.15
C LEU A 107 4.29 -10.13 9.43
N LEU A 108 3.01 -10.23 9.77
CA LEU A 108 2.36 -11.52 10.04
C LEU A 108 2.44 -12.46 8.83
N PHE A 109 2.23 -11.94 7.62
CA PHE A 109 2.38 -12.72 6.41
C PHE A 109 3.83 -13.21 6.23
N TYR A 110 4.82 -12.33 6.33
CA TYR A 110 6.21 -12.74 6.17
C TYR A 110 6.69 -13.71 7.25
N MET A 111 6.22 -13.54 8.49
CA MET A 111 6.49 -14.52 9.55
C MET A 111 5.91 -15.88 9.19
N ALA A 112 4.65 -15.93 8.76
CA ALA A 112 4.03 -17.19 8.34
C ALA A 112 4.68 -17.81 7.10
N LEU A 113 5.29 -17.01 6.24
CA LEU A 113 6.03 -17.48 5.06
C LEU A 113 7.40 -18.10 5.42
N LEU A 114 7.97 -17.73 6.56
CA LEU A 114 9.26 -18.24 7.06
C LEU A 114 9.13 -19.60 7.79
N PHE A 115 7.93 -20.04 8.15
CA PHE A 115 7.65 -21.28 8.88
C PHE A 115 6.91 -22.30 8.00
#